data_AF-A0A2W1JQ08-F1
#
_entry.id   AF-A0A2W1JQ08-F1
#
_cell.length_a   1.000
_cell.length_b   1.000
_cell.length_c   1.000
_cell.angle_alpha   90.00
_cell.angle_beta   90.00
_cell.angle_gamma   90.00
#
_symmetry.space_group_name_H-M   'P 1'
#
loop_
_entity.id
_entity.type
_entity.pdbx_description
1 polymer ?
#
loop_
_entity_poly.entity_id
_entity_poly.type
_entity_poly.pdbx_seq_one_letter_code
_entity_poly.pdbx_strand_id
1 'polypeptide(L)'
;MVLEGEYRVDIQIGRSKIARRAYGMDEIALVPGQRTLDPRLADTRWEIGGIHRDIPIIASAMDGVVDVRMAVQLSQLGALGVLNLEGIQTRYADPEPILKQIAQVEVTGFVTLMQKLYAEPIKPELVRQRIQEIKQQGGIAAVSGTPVAASQYGIIAAEAGADLFFVQGTVVSTAHLSPESVTPLDLAGFCQEMPIPVVMGNCVTYDVTLNLLKAGAAGVMVGIGPGAACTSRGVLGVGVPQATAISDCAAARDDYYQQSGQYIPIIADGGLVTGGDVCKCIACGADAVMMGSPFARASEAPGQGFHWGMATPSPVLPRGTRIRVGTTGTLEQILKGPAQLDDGTHNFLGSLQTSMGTLGAKDIKEMQQVEVVIAPSLLTEGKVYQKAQHLGMGK
;
A
#
# COMPACT_ATOMS: atom_id res chain seq x y z
N MET A 1 -7.67 12.87 31.00
CA MET A 1 -7.78 14.35 30.93
C MET A 1 -8.05 14.66 29.47
N VAL A 2 -9.32 14.92 29.14
CA VAL A 2 -9.77 15.18 27.76
C VAL A 2 -9.24 16.57 27.39
N LEU A 3 -8.34 16.65 26.42
CA LEU A 3 -7.96 17.94 25.83
C LEU A 3 -9.07 18.33 24.85
N GLU A 4 -10.08 19.04 25.37
CA GLU A 4 -10.98 19.85 24.56
C GLU A 4 -10.16 20.98 23.92
N GLY A 5 -9.93 20.86 22.61
CA GLY A 5 -9.20 21.86 21.84
C GLY A 5 -9.01 21.37 20.43
N GLU A 6 -10.03 21.54 19.58
CA GLU A 6 -9.89 21.44 18.13
C GLU A 6 -8.95 22.55 17.63
N TYR A 7 -7.63 22.37 17.78
CA TYR A 7 -6.64 23.20 17.09
C TYR A 7 -6.54 22.76 15.62
N ARG A 8 -7.69 22.74 14.94
CA ARG A 8 -7.74 22.55 13.50
C ARG A 8 -7.51 23.92 12.87
N VAL A 9 -6.36 24.09 12.23
CA VAL A 9 -6.07 25.30 11.45
C VAL A 9 -6.90 25.26 10.17
N ASP A 10 -8.07 25.88 10.25
CA ASP A 10 -8.99 26.05 9.14
C ASP A 10 -8.66 27.35 8.38
N ILE A 11 -8.39 27.20 7.09
CA ILE A 11 -8.00 28.26 6.16
C ILE A 11 -9.21 28.60 5.28
N GLN A 12 -9.61 29.87 5.26
CA GLN A 12 -10.65 30.32 4.36
C GLN A 12 -10.12 30.39 2.92
N ILE A 13 -10.71 29.61 2.01
CA ILE A 13 -10.41 29.67 0.56
C ILE A 13 -11.13 30.86 -0.07
N GLY A 14 -12.36 31.08 0.34
CA GLY A 14 -13.21 32.16 -0.15
C GLY A 14 -14.44 32.29 0.75
N ARG A 15 -15.40 33.13 0.35
CA ARG A 15 -16.57 33.45 1.21
C ARG A 15 -17.38 32.24 1.66
N SER A 16 -17.41 31.16 0.88
CA SER A 16 -18.25 29.98 1.12
C SER A 16 -17.49 28.71 1.50
N LYS A 17 -16.15 28.73 1.52
CA LYS A 17 -15.36 27.49 1.66
C LYS A 17 -14.19 27.65 2.61
N ILE A 18 -14.08 26.68 3.50
CA ILE A 18 -12.98 26.48 4.44
C ILE A 18 -12.25 25.20 4.05
N ALA A 19 -10.94 25.19 4.18
CA ALA A 19 -10.10 24.02 3.99
C ALA A 19 -9.13 23.87 5.16
N ARG A 20 -8.87 22.63 5.55
CA ARG A 20 -7.76 22.32 6.46
C ARG A 20 -6.48 22.13 5.66
N ARG A 21 -5.33 22.51 6.24
CA ARG A 21 -4.02 22.12 5.69
C ARG A 21 -3.81 20.62 5.90
N ALA A 22 -3.21 19.97 4.91
CA ALA A 22 -2.75 18.58 4.99
C ALA A 22 -1.33 18.48 4.41
N TYR A 23 -0.58 17.48 4.83
CA TYR A 23 0.85 17.34 4.58
C TYR A 23 1.20 16.01 3.91
N GLY A 24 2.04 16.08 2.89
CA GLY A 24 2.64 14.91 2.24
C GLY A 24 3.93 14.46 2.92
N MET A 25 4.49 13.34 2.45
CA MET A 25 5.75 12.80 2.98
C MET A 25 6.95 13.71 2.71
N ASP A 26 6.93 14.51 1.65
CA ASP A 26 8.01 15.43 1.28
C ASP A 26 7.99 16.74 2.08
N GLU A 27 6.96 16.96 2.88
CA GLU A 27 6.79 18.16 3.70
C GLU A 27 7.18 17.95 5.16
N ILE A 28 7.62 16.75 5.55
CA ILE A 28 7.91 16.39 6.94
C ILE A 28 9.27 15.72 7.11
N ALA A 29 9.86 15.85 8.30
CA ALA A 29 11.07 15.17 8.71
C ALA A 29 10.92 14.57 10.12
N LEU A 30 11.74 13.55 10.42
CA LEU A 30 11.76 12.88 11.72
C LEU A 30 12.88 13.46 12.59
N VAL A 31 12.59 13.70 13.86
CA VAL A 31 13.53 14.32 14.80
C VAL A 31 14.16 13.26 15.70
N PRO A 32 15.50 13.17 15.77
CA PRO A 32 16.18 12.28 16.72
C PRO A 32 15.80 12.57 18.17
N GLY A 33 15.52 11.51 18.93
CA GLY A 33 15.23 11.60 20.36
C GLY A 33 16.48 11.78 21.22
N GLN A 34 16.31 11.60 22.54
CA GLN A 34 17.40 11.74 23.52
C GLN A 34 18.39 10.57 23.54
N ARG A 35 18.08 9.47 22.85
CA ARG A 35 18.92 8.27 22.77
C ARG A 35 19.05 7.80 21.33
N THR A 36 20.12 7.09 21.03
CA THR A 36 20.28 6.30 19.82
C THR A 36 20.39 4.82 20.18
N LEU A 37 20.18 3.95 19.21
CA LEU A 37 20.33 2.50 19.33
C LEU A 37 21.22 1.98 18.20
N ASP A 38 21.90 0.88 18.46
CA ASP A 38 22.44 0.09 17.36
C ASP A 38 21.27 -0.41 16.49
N PRO A 39 21.30 -0.25 15.15
CA PRO A 39 20.22 -0.69 14.26
C PRO A 39 19.83 -2.16 14.42
N ARG A 40 20.74 -3.02 14.89
CA ARG A 40 20.48 -4.44 15.16
C ARG A 40 19.54 -4.67 16.36
N LEU A 41 19.31 -3.65 17.18
CA LEU A 41 18.36 -3.67 18.30
C LEU A 41 16.94 -3.26 17.87
N ALA A 42 16.75 -2.76 16.64
CA ALA A 42 15.45 -2.36 16.14
C ALA A 42 14.62 -3.58 15.74
N ASP A 43 13.48 -3.77 16.40
CA ASP A 43 12.48 -4.79 16.11
C ASP A 43 11.45 -4.25 15.11
N THR A 44 11.54 -4.74 13.88
CA THR A 44 10.64 -4.36 12.78
C THR A 44 9.47 -5.31 12.62
N ARG A 45 9.33 -6.32 13.50
CA ARG A 45 8.27 -7.32 13.39
C ARG A 45 6.90 -6.68 13.58
N TRP A 46 5.94 -7.18 12.81
CA TRP A 46 4.55 -6.75 12.86
C TRP A 46 3.63 -7.94 12.62
N GLU A 47 2.33 -7.73 12.82
CA GLU A 47 1.31 -8.76 12.65
C GLU A 47 0.08 -8.18 11.96
N ILE A 48 -0.53 -8.99 11.09
CA ILE A 48 -1.81 -8.69 10.46
C ILE A 48 -2.67 -9.95 10.38
N GLY A 49 -3.87 -9.90 10.95
CA GLY A 49 -4.79 -11.05 10.93
C GLY A 49 -4.19 -12.36 11.47
N GLY A 50 -3.35 -12.30 12.51
CA GLY A 50 -2.67 -13.49 13.05
C GLY A 50 -1.40 -13.91 12.31
N ILE A 51 -1.01 -13.20 11.25
CA ILE A 51 0.17 -13.51 10.45
C ILE A 51 1.31 -12.58 10.83
N HIS A 52 2.33 -13.15 11.49
CA HIS A 52 3.56 -12.45 11.85
C HIS A 52 4.48 -12.26 10.66
N ARG A 53 5.09 -11.09 10.55
CA ARG A 53 6.11 -10.80 9.54
C ARG A 53 7.26 -9.96 10.09
N ASP A 54 8.45 -10.19 9.55
CA ASP A 54 9.69 -9.56 10.00
C ASP A 54 9.89 -8.16 9.40
N ILE A 55 9.29 -7.96 8.22
CA ILE A 55 9.42 -6.72 7.46
C ILE A 55 8.02 -6.11 7.29
N PRO A 56 7.79 -4.86 7.75
CA PRO A 56 6.50 -4.16 7.71
C PRO A 56 6.20 -3.60 6.32
N ILE A 57 6.37 -4.43 5.30
CA ILE A 57 6.25 -4.06 3.89
C ILE A 57 5.41 -5.10 3.14
N ILE A 58 4.45 -4.59 2.40
CA ILE A 58 3.54 -5.34 1.53
C ILE A 58 3.78 -4.89 0.08
N ALA A 59 4.02 -5.82 -0.84
CA ALA A 59 4.01 -5.50 -2.27
C ALA A 59 2.57 -5.42 -2.77
N SER A 60 2.23 -4.30 -3.44
CA SER A 60 0.87 -3.98 -3.88
C SER A 60 0.29 -5.02 -4.83
N ALA A 61 -1.01 -5.26 -4.73
CA ALA A 61 -1.80 -6.10 -5.64
C ALA A 61 -1.90 -5.49 -7.04
N MET A 62 -0.83 -5.60 -7.82
CA MET A 62 -0.72 -5.09 -9.18
C MET A 62 0.00 -6.10 -10.06
N ASP A 63 -0.52 -6.34 -11.26
CA ASP A 63 -0.03 -7.38 -12.17
C ASP A 63 1.42 -7.19 -12.63
N GLY A 64 1.93 -5.95 -12.62
CA GLY A 64 3.33 -5.65 -12.89
C GLY A 64 4.26 -5.83 -11.68
N VAL A 65 3.72 -6.16 -10.50
CA VAL A 65 4.45 -6.23 -9.23
C VAL A 65 4.42 -7.63 -8.63
N VAL A 66 3.23 -8.22 -8.47
CA VAL A 66 3.08 -9.51 -7.77
C VAL A 66 2.45 -10.54 -8.69
N ASP A 67 3.26 -11.54 -9.06
CA ASP A 67 2.82 -12.85 -9.52
C ASP A 67 2.98 -13.90 -8.41
N VAL A 68 2.68 -15.16 -8.73
CA VAL A 68 2.87 -16.30 -7.81
C VAL A 68 4.31 -16.36 -7.28
N ARG A 69 5.32 -16.18 -8.17
CA ARG A 69 6.73 -16.25 -7.80
C ARG A 69 7.11 -15.15 -6.81
N MET A 70 6.70 -13.92 -7.09
CA MET A 70 6.95 -12.75 -6.24
C MET A 70 6.27 -12.91 -4.88
N ALA A 71 5.04 -13.42 -4.82
CA ALA A 71 4.34 -13.66 -3.54
C ALA A 71 5.11 -14.67 -2.66
N VAL A 72 5.61 -15.76 -3.26
CA VAL A 72 6.44 -16.76 -2.56
C VAL A 72 7.75 -16.16 -2.07
N GLN A 73 8.50 -15.46 -2.95
CA GLN A 73 9.78 -14.86 -2.58
C GLN A 73 9.65 -13.79 -1.50
N LEU A 74 8.64 -12.92 -1.58
CA LEU A 74 8.36 -11.92 -0.55
C LEU A 74 8.10 -12.59 0.81
N SER A 75 7.31 -13.68 0.82
CA SER A 75 7.04 -14.45 2.03
C SER A 75 8.32 -15.03 2.64
N GLN A 76 9.18 -15.64 1.81
CA GLN A 76 10.47 -16.21 2.24
C GLN A 76 11.45 -15.16 2.77
N LEU A 77 11.39 -13.94 2.24
CA LEU A 77 12.20 -12.81 2.69
C LEU A 77 11.65 -12.13 3.97
N GLY A 78 10.47 -12.54 4.45
CA GLY A 78 9.85 -12.02 5.67
C GLY A 78 8.87 -10.86 5.47
N ALA A 79 8.57 -10.50 4.21
CA ALA A 79 7.58 -9.50 3.80
C ALA A 79 6.29 -10.18 3.28
N LEU A 80 5.33 -9.39 2.77
CA LEU A 80 4.10 -9.90 2.18
C LEU A 80 3.97 -9.45 0.72
N GLY A 81 3.43 -10.31 -0.14
CA GLY A 81 2.99 -9.95 -1.49
C GLY A 81 1.52 -10.27 -1.68
N VAL A 82 0.76 -9.35 -2.26
CA VAL A 82 -0.68 -9.53 -2.47
C VAL A 82 -0.95 -9.79 -3.95
N LEU A 83 -1.58 -10.92 -4.27
CA LEU A 83 -1.97 -11.25 -5.63
C LEU A 83 -3.28 -10.54 -6.01
N ASN A 84 -3.32 -9.91 -7.18
CA ASN A 84 -4.53 -9.30 -7.71
C ASN A 84 -5.46 -10.36 -8.35
N LEU A 85 -6.64 -10.61 -7.76
CA LEU A 85 -7.62 -11.56 -8.31
C LEU A 85 -8.39 -11.03 -9.52
N GLU A 86 -8.39 -9.72 -9.75
CA GLU A 86 -8.98 -9.11 -10.94
C GLU A 86 -7.95 -8.89 -12.05
N GLY A 87 -6.76 -9.47 -11.88
CA GLY A 87 -5.58 -9.26 -12.71
C GLY A 87 -5.45 -10.23 -13.87
N ILE A 88 -4.27 -10.21 -14.48
CA ILE A 88 -3.91 -11.09 -15.59
C ILE A 88 -3.74 -12.53 -15.09
N GLN A 89 -3.22 -12.70 -13.88
CA GLN A 89 -2.92 -14.01 -13.25
C GLN A 89 -4.12 -14.95 -13.17
N THR A 90 -5.33 -14.40 -13.09
CA THR A 90 -6.59 -15.12 -12.90
C THR A 90 -7.52 -15.03 -14.11
N ARG A 91 -7.10 -14.36 -15.19
CA ARG A 91 -7.85 -14.27 -16.46
C ARG A 91 -7.23 -15.18 -17.54
N TYR A 92 -5.93 -15.42 -17.47
CA TYR A 92 -5.17 -16.17 -18.47
C TYR A 92 -4.40 -17.33 -17.84
N ALA A 93 -4.49 -18.51 -18.48
CA ALA A 93 -3.77 -19.71 -18.02
C ALA A 93 -2.25 -19.51 -18.08
N ASP A 94 -1.77 -18.82 -19.10
CA ASP A 94 -0.40 -18.33 -19.22
C ASP A 94 -0.39 -16.78 -19.20
N PRO A 95 -0.06 -16.16 -18.05
CA PRO A 95 -0.07 -14.70 -17.91
C PRO A 95 1.16 -14.03 -18.53
N GLU A 96 2.27 -14.74 -18.73
CA GLU A 96 3.56 -14.13 -19.10
C GLU A 96 3.55 -13.43 -20.47
N PRO A 97 3.02 -14.04 -21.55
CA PRO A 97 2.90 -13.37 -22.84
C PRO A 97 2.03 -12.10 -22.78
N ILE A 98 0.99 -12.11 -21.94
CA ILE A 98 0.06 -11.00 -21.78
C ILE A 98 0.74 -9.84 -21.04
N LEU A 99 1.44 -10.13 -19.94
CA LEU A 99 2.23 -9.15 -19.19
C LEU A 99 3.33 -8.53 -20.06
N LYS A 100 4.01 -9.33 -20.88
CA LYS A 100 5.00 -8.86 -21.84
C LYS A 100 4.38 -7.92 -22.87
N GLN A 101 3.20 -8.24 -23.39
CA GLN A 101 2.47 -7.35 -24.30
C GLN A 101 2.16 -6.01 -23.64
N ILE A 102 1.71 -6.02 -22.38
CA ILE A 102 1.45 -4.80 -21.60
C ILE A 102 2.73 -3.99 -21.36
N ALA A 103 3.87 -4.64 -21.11
CA ALA A 103 5.15 -3.96 -20.91
C ALA A 103 5.68 -3.32 -22.21
N GLN A 104 5.37 -3.89 -23.38
CA GLN A 104 5.95 -3.50 -24.67
C GLN A 104 5.05 -2.58 -25.52
N VAL A 105 3.76 -2.44 -25.20
CA VAL A 105 2.85 -1.59 -26.00
C VAL A 105 3.31 -0.14 -26.04
N GLU A 106 3.03 0.60 -27.12
CA GLU A 106 3.27 2.03 -27.18
C GLU A 106 2.33 2.83 -26.25
N VAL A 107 2.77 4.02 -25.84
CA VAL A 107 2.00 4.87 -24.89
C VAL A 107 0.57 5.13 -25.38
N THR A 108 0.40 5.39 -26.68
CA THR A 108 -0.91 5.69 -27.29
C THR A 108 -1.85 4.49 -27.31
N GLY A 109 -1.32 3.27 -27.37
CA GLY A 109 -2.11 2.02 -27.42
C GLY A 109 -2.41 1.43 -26.04
N PHE A 110 -1.79 1.94 -24.97
CA PHE A 110 -1.81 1.31 -23.66
C PHE A 110 -3.22 1.16 -23.07
N VAL A 111 -4.02 2.22 -23.03
CA VAL A 111 -5.35 2.19 -22.42
C VAL A 111 -6.27 1.20 -23.16
N THR A 112 -6.30 1.28 -24.49
CA THR A 112 -7.11 0.37 -25.33
C THR A 112 -6.69 -1.09 -25.15
N LEU A 113 -5.38 -1.37 -25.05
CA LEU A 113 -4.89 -2.70 -24.79
C LEU A 113 -5.35 -3.20 -23.40
N MET A 114 -5.21 -2.38 -22.37
CA MET A 114 -5.59 -2.75 -21.00
C MET A 114 -7.10 -3.06 -20.92
N GLN A 115 -7.95 -2.21 -21.49
CA GLN A 115 -9.39 -2.46 -21.54
C GLN A 115 -9.73 -3.77 -22.26
N LYS A 116 -9.06 -4.04 -23.39
CA LYS A 116 -9.24 -5.31 -24.12
C LYS A 116 -8.81 -6.52 -23.29
N LEU A 117 -7.64 -6.48 -22.68
CA LEU A 117 -7.08 -7.64 -21.97
C LEU A 117 -7.84 -7.94 -20.67
N TYR A 118 -8.34 -6.93 -19.96
CA TYR A 118 -9.08 -7.09 -18.72
C TYR A 118 -10.58 -7.32 -18.93
N ALA A 119 -11.08 -7.28 -20.18
CA ALA A 119 -12.43 -7.70 -20.51
C ALA A 119 -12.61 -9.23 -20.46
N GLU A 120 -11.53 -10.00 -20.61
CA GLU A 120 -11.53 -11.45 -20.39
C GLU A 120 -11.98 -11.74 -18.95
N PRO A 121 -13.01 -12.56 -18.70
CA PRO A 121 -13.53 -12.79 -17.35
C PRO A 121 -12.49 -13.43 -16.42
N ILE A 122 -12.65 -13.16 -15.12
CA ILE A 122 -11.89 -13.85 -14.07
C ILE A 122 -12.34 -15.31 -14.05
N LYS A 123 -11.37 -16.22 -13.97
CA LYS A 123 -11.56 -17.67 -14.00
C LYS A 123 -11.41 -18.25 -12.59
N PRO A 124 -12.50 -18.73 -11.96
CA PRO A 124 -12.45 -19.31 -10.62
C PRO A 124 -11.44 -20.44 -10.44
N GLU A 125 -11.23 -21.25 -11.48
CA GLU A 125 -10.23 -22.31 -11.51
C GLU A 125 -8.80 -21.76 -11.45
N LEU A 126 -8.53 -20.63 -12.11
CA LEU A 126 -7.23 -19.97 -12.03
C LEU A 126 -7.03 -19.30 -10.68
N VAL A 127 -8.07 -18.70 -10.07
CA VAL A 127 -8.00 -18.19 -8.68
C VAL A 127 -7.52 -19.30 -7.74
N ARG A 128 -8.16 -20.47 -7.78
CA ARG A 128 -7.78 -21.63 -6.97
C ARG A 128 -6.35 -22.08 -7.26
N GLN A 129 -6.02 -22.22 -8.55
CA GLN A 129 -4.71 -22.66 -8.99
C GLN A 129 -3.59 -21.75 -8.47
N ARG A 130 -3.69 -20.42 -8.64
CA ARG A 130 -2.65 -19.48 -8.21
C ARG A 130 -2.44 -19.49 -6.70
N ILE A 131 -3.53 -19.54 -5.92
CA ILE A 131 -3.46 -19.65 -4.47
C ILE A 131 -2.74 -20.94 -4.07
N GLN A 132 -3.14 -22.08 -4.64
CA GLN A 132 -2.53 -23.37 -4.35
C GLN A 132 -1.05 -23.42 -4.75
N GLU A 133 -0.67 -22.83 -5.89
CA GLU A 133 0.73 -22.72 -6.33
C GLU A 133 1.58 -21.92 -5.32
N ILE A 134 1.06 -20.83 -4.75
CA ILE A 134 1.73 -20.07 -3.68
C ILE A 134 1.91 -20.94 -2.44
N LYS A 135 0.83 -21.58 -1.98
CA LYS A 135 0.84 -22.40 -0.75
C LYS A 135 1.76 -23.61 -0.85
N GLN A 136 1.76 -24.31 -1.99
CA GLN A 136 2.61 -25.49 -2.23
C GLN A 136 4.11 -25.15 -2.17
N GLN A 137 4.47 -23.92 -2.48
CA GLN A 137 5.85 -23.41 -2.40
C GLN A 137 6.18 -22.77 -1.04
N GLY A 138 5.29 -22.91 -0.05
CA GLY A 138 5.48 -22.37 1.30
C GLY A 138 5.30 -20.85 1.41
N GLY A 139 4.65 -20.22 0.43
CA GLY A 139 4.32 -18.79 0.48
C GLY A 139 3.03 -18.50 1.26
N ILE A 140 2.85 -17.23 1.62
CA ILE A 140 1.59 -16.69 2.15
C ILE A 140 0.72 -16.25 0.96
N ALA A 141 -0.46 -16.84 0.83
CA ALA A 141 -1.40 -16.50 -0.23
C ALA A 141 -2.32 -15.35 0.22
N ALA A 142 -1.79 -14.12 0.23
CA ALA A 142 -2.61 -12.92 0.33
C ALA A 142 -3.15 -12.53 -1.05
N VAL A 143 -4.45 -12.24 -1.12
CA VAL A 143 -5.14 -11.94 -2.38
C VAL A 143 -5.98 -10.68 -2.26
N SER A 144 -6.26 -10.00 -3.38
CA SER A 144 -7.06 -8.77 -3.39
C SER A 144 -8.14 -8.76 -4.47
N GLY A 145 -9.26 -8.12 -4.16
CA GLY A 145 -10.29 -7.74 -5.13
C GLY A 145 -11.07 -6.53 -4.66
N THR A 146 -11.74 -5.85 -5.59
CA THR A 146 -12.74 -4.81 -5.29
C THR A 146 -13.92 -5.40 -4.52
N PRO A 147 -14.79 -4.58 -3.89
CA PRO A 147 -15.99 -5.09 -3.22
C PRO A 147 -16.86 -6.01 -4.09
N VAL A 148 -16.91 -5.77 -5.41
CA VAL A 148 -17.64 -6.64 -6.35
C VAL A 148 -16.92 -7.97 -6.55
N ALA A 149 -15.59 -7.97 -6.70
CA ALA A 149 -14.84 -9.22 -6.80
C ALA A 149 -14.80 -10.00 -5.48
N ALA A 150 -14.79 -9.30 -4.34
CA ALA A 150 -14.84 -9.91 -3.02
C ALA A 150 -16.13 -10.71 -2.82
N SER A 151 -17.29 -10.16 -3.22
CA SER A 151 -18.57 -10.88 -3.12
C SER A 151 -18.65 -12.11 -4.01
N GLN A 152 -17.93 -12.12 -5.14
CA GLN A 152 -17.95 -13.22 -6.11
C GLN A 152 -16.89 -14.29 -5.83
N TYR A 153 -15.68 -13.88 -5.45
CA TYR A 153 -14.50 -14.76 -5.39
C TYR A 153 -13.90 -14.88 -3.99
N GLY A 154 -14.41 -14.15 -2.98
CA GLY A 154 -13.90 -14.19 -1.61
C GLY A 154 -13.92 -15.59 -1.00
N ILE A 155 -15.09 -16.25 -1.02
CA ILE A 155 -15.24 -17.62 -0.53
C ILE A 155 -14.41 -18.61 -1.35
N ILE A 156 -14.36 -18.44 -2.67
CA ILE A 156 -13.55 -19.29 -3.57
C ILE A 156 -12.06 -19.20 -3.20
N ALA A 157 -11.56 -18.00 -2.92
CA ALA A 157 -10.18 -17.79 -2.50
C ALA A 157 -9.91 -18.41 -1.13
N ALA A 158 -10.84 -18.26 -0.19
CA ALA A 158 -10.73 -18.84 1.14
C ALA A 158 -10.73 -20.38 1.11
N GLU A 159 -11.64 -20.99 0.35
CA GLU A 159 -11.68 -22.45 0.11
C GLU A 159 -10.39 -22.98 -0.55
N ALA A 160 -9.76 -22.16 -1.40
CA ALA A 160 -8.48 -22.49 -2.02
C ALA A 160 -7.30 -22.46 -1.05
N GLY A 161 -7.48 -21.91 0.15
CA GLY A 161 -6.45 -21.76 1.17
C GLY A 161 -5.73 -20.41 1.15
N ALA A 162 -6.37 -19.34 0.68
CA ALA A 162 -5.85 -17.99 0.87
C ALA A 162 -5.68 -17.68 2.36
N ASP A 163 -4.65 -16.92 2.72
CA ASP A 163 -4.33 -16.60 4.12
C ASP A 163 -4.92 -15.23 4.53
N LEU A 164 -5.08 -14.31 3.58
CA LEU A 164 -5.64 -12.97 3.79
C LEU A 164 -6.43 -12.54 2.56
N PHE A 165 -7.54 -11.84 2.77
CA PHE A 165 -8.29 -11.20 1.69
C PHE A 165 -8.27 -9.68 1.84
N PHE A 166 -7.78 -8.98 0.81
CA PHE A 166 -7.72 -7.53 0.74
C PHE A 166 -8.89 -7.01 -0.10
N VAL A 167 -9.93 -6.47 0.55
CA VAL A 167 -10.98 -5.71 -0.12
C VAL A 167 -10.42 -4.33 -0.46
N GLN A 168 -10.02 -4.15 -1.73
CA GLN A 168 -9.30 -2.97 -2.20
C GLN A 168 -10.10 -2.19 -3.25
N GLY A 169 -10.34 -0.91 -2.99
CA GLY A 169 -10.90 0.04 -3.94
C GLY A 169 -10.24 1.40 -3.84
N THR A 170 -10.56 2.32 -4.77
CA THR A 170 -10.09 3.71 -4.61
C THR A 170 -10.62 4.31 -3.32
N VAL A 171 -11.89 4.06 -3.00
CA VAL A 171 -12.50 4.43 -1.72
C VAL A 171 -13.39 3.26 -1.31
N VAL A 172 -13.25 2.80 -0.07
CA VAL A 172 -14.13 1.79 0.54
C VAL A 172 -14.84 2.41 1.74
N SER A 173 -16.14 2.12 1.87
CA SER A 173 -17.00 2.62 2.93
C SER A 173 -18.05 1.56 3.25
N THR A 174 -18.42 1.45 4.53
CA THR A 174 -19.52 0.60 5.01
C THR A 174 -20.91 1.16 4.63
N ALA A 175 -20.99 2.43 4.24
CA ALA A 175 -22.22 3.12 3.88
C ALA A 175 -22.31 3.36 2.36
N HIS A 176 -22.17 2.29 1.56
CA HIS A 176 -22.29 2.38 0.11
C HIS A 176 -23.76 2.38 -0.32
N LEU A 177 -24.17 3.42 -1.08
CA LEU A 177 -25.48 3.48 -1.70
C LEU A 177 -25.37 3.05 -3.16
N SER A 178 -26.20 2.10 -3.55
CA SER A 178 -26.30 1.59 -4.91
C SER A 178 -27.71 1.84 -5.47
N PRO A 179 -27.88 1.84 -6.81
CA PRO A 179 -29.20 1.74 -7.41
C PRO A 179 -29.93 0.49 -6.89
N GLU A 180 -31.28 0.53 -6.86
CA GLU A 180 -32.11 -0.57 -6.33
C GLU A 180 -31.84 -1.93 -7.00
N SER A 181 -31.33 -1.94 -8.23
CA SER A 181 -30.98 -3.14 -8.98
C SER A 181 -29.64 -3.78 -8.62
N VAL A 182 -28.84 -3.14 -7.76
CA VAL A 182 -27.49 -3.59 -7.39
C VAL A 182 -27.42 -3.79 -5.88
N THR A 183 -27.19 -5.03 -5.45
CA THR A 183 -26.93 -5.33 -4.04
C THR A 183 -25.47 -5.00 -3.71
N PRO A 184 -25.20 -4.05 -2.79
CA PRO A 184 -23.84 -3.74 -2.40
C PRO A 184 -23.30 -4.82 -1.47
N LEU A 185 -21.97 -4.95 -1.40
CA LEU A 185 -21.35 -5.82 -0.42
C LEU A 185 -21.53 -5.23 0.98
N ASP A 186 -22.20 -5.97 1.87
CA ASP A 186 -22.16 -5.70 3.31
C ASP A 186 -20.78 -6.08 3.85
N LEU A 187 -19.94 -5.08 4.10
CA LEU A 187 -18.58 -5.30 4.59
C LEU A 187 -18.55 -5.93 5.98
N ALA A 188 -19.51 -5.62 6.85
CA ALA A 188 -19.56 -6.18 8.20
C ALA A 188 -19.96 -7.66 8.17
N GLY A 189 -21.04 -7.97 7.43
CA GLY A 189 -21.43 -9.36 7.17
C GLY A 189 -20.32 -10.15 6.49
N PHE A 190 -19.65 -9.57 5.48
CA PHE A 190 -18.53 -10.21 4.80
C PHE A 190 -17.37 -10.54 5.74
N CYS A 191 -16.97 -9.63 6.63
CA CYS A 191 -15.91 -9.91 7.60
C CYS A 191 -16.30 -10.99 8.62
N GLN A 192 -17.59 -11.09 8.97
CA GLN A 192 -18.11 -12.12 9.89
C GLN A 192 -18.18 -13.50 9.24
N GLU A 193 -18.55 -13.58 7.96
CA GLU A 193 -18.74 -14.83 7.23
C GLU A 193 -17.42 -15.39 6.66
N MET A 194 -16.46 -14.52 6.35
CA MET A 194 -15.18 -14.93 5.76
C MET A 194 -14.38 -15.76 6.78
N PRO A 195 -13.90 -16.97 6.40
CA PRO A 195 -13.15 -17.83 7.31
C PRO A 195 -11.67 -17.41 7.45
N ILE A 196 -11.27 -16.33 6.77
CA ILE A 196 -9.91 -15.78 6.76
C ILE A 196 -9.96 -14.27 7.04
N PRO A 197 -8.89 -13.68 7.61
CA PRO A 197 -8.88 -12.27 7.95
C PRO A 197 -9.04 -11.36 6.72
N VAL A 198 -9.86 -10.31 6.87
CA VAL A 198 -10.17 -9.36 5.81
C VAL A 198 -9.50 -8.02 6.08
N VAL A 199 -8.65 -7.57 5.16
CA VAL A 199 -8.03 -6.25 5.16
C VAL A 199 -8.86 -5.33 4.27
N MET A 200 -9.21 -4.13 4.71
CA MET A 200 -10.12 -3.24 3.99
C MET A 200 -9.50 -1.89 3.67
N GLY A 201 -9.76 -1.39 2.46
CA GLY A 201 -9.41 -0.03 2.08
C GLY A 201 -9.58 0.27 0.59
N ASN A 202 -9.28 1.47 0.12
CA ASN A 202 -8.56 2.49 0.87
C ASN A 202 -9.50 3.52 1.51
N CYS A 203 -9.06 4.11 2.61
CA CYS A 203 -9.68 5.28 3.24
C CYS A 203 -8.61 6.33 3.62
N VAL A 204 -9.02 7.52 4.04
CA VAL A 204 -8.11 8.62 4.43
C VAL A 204 -8.67 9.51 5.54
N THR A 205 -9.77 9.11 6.17
CA THR A 205 -10.45 9.91 7.20
C THR A 205 -10.66 9.08 8.46
N TYR A 206 -10.68 9.76 9.60
CA TYR A 206 -10.94 9.17 10.90
C TYR A 206 -12.24 8.34 10.90
N ASP A 207 -13.37 8.94 10.51
CA ASP A 207 -14.70 8.31 10.63
C ASP A 207 -14.83 7.04 9.78
N VAL A 208 -14.32 7.08 8.54
CA VAL A 208 -14.38 5.91 7.66
C VAL A 208 -13.49 4.80 8.22
N THR A 209 -12.32 5.14 8.74
CA THR A 209 -11.42 4.17 9.39
C THR A 209 -12.10 3.52 10.57
N LEU A 210 -12.69 4.31 11.47
CA LEU A 210 -13.42 3.81 12.63
C LEU A 210 -14.56 2.86 12.24
N ASN A 211 -15.27 3.17 11.15
CA ASN A 211 -16.34 2.32 10.63
C ASN A 211 -15.81 0.99 10.06
N LEU A 212 -14.68 1.00 9.34
CA LEU A 212 -14.05 -0.23 8.84
C LEU A 212 -13.52 -1.11 9.98
N LEU A 213 -12.94 -0.49 11.02
CA LEU A 213 -12.53 -1.20 12.24
C LEU A 213 -13.71 -1.88 12.91
N LYS A 214 -14.82 -1.15 13.13
CA LYS A 214 -16.07 -1.69 13.70
C LYS A 214 -16.71 -2.78 12.85
N ALA A 215 -16.51 -2.75 11.53
CA ALA A 215 -17.00 -3.78 10.61
C ALA A 215 -16.20 -5.09 10.69
N GLY A 216 -15.07 -5.13 11.40
CA GLY A 216 -14.27 -6.35 11.59
C GLY A 216 -13.03 -6.42 10.70
N ALA A 217 -12.48 -5.28 10.25
CA ALA A 217 -11.21 -5.25 9.55
C ALA A 217 -10.09 -5.90 10.37
N ALA A 218 -9.34 -6.82 9.77
CA ALA A 218 -8.08 -7.33 10.30
C ALA A 218 -6.89 -6.39 10.02
N GLY A 219 -7.09 -5.37 9.18
CA GLY A 219 -6.16 -4.29 8.87
C GLY A 219 -6.85 -3.25 7.99
N VAL A 220 -6.40 -1.99 8.05
CA VAL A 220 -6.98 -0.91 7.22
C VAL A 220 -5.93 -0.27 6.33
N MET A 221 -6.21 -0.19 5.03
CA MET A 221 -5.33 0.48 4.06
C MET A 221 -5.67 1.96 3.91
N VAL A 222 -4.63 2.80 3.98
CA VAL A 222 -4.76 4.26 4.00
C VAL A 222 -4.04 4.85 2.80
N GLY A 223 -4.80 5.55 1.94
CA GLY A 223 -4.23 6.30 0.83
C GLY A 223 -5.17 6.44 -0.37
N ILE A 224 -5.45 7.67 -0.79
CA ILE A 224 -6.25 7.96 -2.00
C ILE A 224 -5.45 8.85 -2.94
N GLY A 225 -5.04 8.25 -4.06
CA GLY A 225 -4.31 8.88 -5.14
C GLY A 225 -2.79 9.15 -4.98
N PRO A 226 -2.06 8.75 -3.92
CA PRO A 226 -0.62 9.02 -3.85
C PRO A 226 0.22 8.07 -4.72
N GLY A 227 -0.31 6.94 -5.16
CA GLY A 227 0.43 5.93 -5.92
C GLY A 227 1.03 6.45 -7.24
N ALA A 228 2.25 6.04 -7.56
CA ALA A 228 3.01 6.56 -8.71
C ALA A 228 2.33 6.35 -10.07
N ALA A 229 1.59 5.24 -10.25
CA ALA A 229 0.81 4.95 -11.46
C ALA A 229 -0.64 5.45 -11.39
N CYS A 230 -1.08 6.03 -10.26
CA CYS A 230 -2.46 6.47 -10.04
C CYS A 230 -2.66 7.89 -10.58
N THR A 231 -3.76 8.12 -11.28
CA THR A 231 -4.14 9.46 -11.78
C THR A 231 -5.40 10.00 -11.10
N SER A 232 -5.92 9.32 -10.07
CA SER A 232 -7.22 9.66 -9.44
C SER A 232 -7.29 11.10 -8.91
N ARG A 233 -6.22 11.66 -8.34
CA ARG A 233 -6.21 13.07 -7.90
C ARG A 233 -6.37 14.04 -9.07
N GLY A 234 -5.68 13.78 -10.19
CA GLY A 234 -5.78 14.62 -11.38
C GLY A 234 -7.10 14.45 -12.13
N VAL A 235 -7.62 13.22 -12.19
CA VAL A 235 -8.85 12.90 -12.93
C VAL A 235 -10.12 13.28 -12.15
N LEU A 236 -10.13 13.08 -10.83
CA LEU A 236 -11.33 13.24 -9.99
C LEU A 236 -11.24 14.39 -8.99
N GLY A 237 -10.05 14.94 -8.72
CA GLY A 237 -9.87 15.94 -7.66
C GLY A 237 -9.99 15.39 -6.24
N VAL A 238 -9.97 14.06 -6.06
CA VAL A 238 -10.16 13.40 -4.75
C VAL A 238 -8.84 12.88 -4.18
N GLY A 239 -8.60 13.16 -2.90
CA GLY A 239 -7.46 12.62 -2.15
C GLY A 239 -7.09 13.47 -0.94
N VAL A 240 -6.28 12.89 -0.06
CA VAL A 240 -5.67 13.56 1.09
C VAL A 240 -4.16 13.27 1.05
N PRO A 241 -3.28 14.26 1.28
CA PRO A 241 -1.85 14.04 1.47
C PRO A 241 -1.55 12.98 2.53
N GLN A 242 -0.56 12.12 2.24
CA GLN A 242 -0.42 10.82 2.91
C GLN A 242 -0.08 10.92 4.40
N ALA A 243 0.70 11.92 4.85
CA ALA A 243 1.10 12.02 6.26
C ALA A 243 -0.12 12.35 7.13
N THR A 244 -0.93 13.32 6.69
CA THR A 244 -2.20 13.64 7.36
C THR A 244 -3.18 12.48 7.31
N ALA A 245 -3.30 11.79 6.17
CA ALA A 245 -4.21 10.65 6.06
C ALA A 245 -3.84 9.52 7.05
N ILE A 246 -2.56 9.14 7.13
CA ILE A 246 -2.10 8.11 8.08
C ILE A 246 -2.38 8.56 9.51
N SER A 247 -2.03 9.80 9.86
CA SER A 247 -2.25 10.33 11.21
C SER A 247 -3.72 10.33 11.63
N ASP A 248 -4.63 10.76 10.75
CA ASP A 248 -6.08 10.74 11.02
C ASP A 248 -6.60 9.31 11.24
N CYS A 249 -6.15 8.36 10.40
CA CYS A 249 -6.54 6.95 10.49
C CYS A 249 -5.93 6.24 11.70
N ALA A 250 -4.69 6.58 12.07
CA ALA A 250 -4.01 6.09 13.27
C ALA A 250 -4.74 6.52 14.54
N ALA A 251 -5.22 7.77 14.62
CA ALA A 251 -6.04 8.23 15.73
C ALA A 251 -7.34 7.41 15.87
N ALA A 252 -8.03 7.12 14.76
CA ALA A 252 -9.23 6.27 14.78
C ALA A 252 -8.95 4.86 15.30
N ARG A 253 -7.81 4.27 14.91
CA ARG A 253 -7.37 2.98 15.44
C ARG A 253 -7.08 3.06 16.93
N ASP A 254 -6.38 4.08 17.39
CA ASP A 254 -5.98 4.18 18.79
C ASP A 254 -7.21 4.36 19.71
N ASP A 255 -8.18 5.17 19.29
CA ASP A 255 -9.47 5.30 19.98
C ASP A 255 -10.27 3.98 19.97
N TYR A 256 -10.30 3.28 18.83
CA TYR A 256 -10.92 1.96 18.74
C TYR A 256 -10.24 0.95 19.66
N TYR A 257 -8.91 0.95 19.73
CA TYR A 257 -8.15 0.07 20.62
C TYR A 257 -8.45 0.37 22.09
N GLN A 258 -8.53 1.63 22.48
CA GLN A 258 -8.91 2.02 23.85
C GLN A 258 -10.33 1.56 24.21
N GLN A 259 -11.26 1.56 23.25
CA GLN A 259 -12.66 1.17 23.47
C GLN A 259 -12.87 -0.36 23.43
N SER A 260 -12.18 -1.06 22.54
CA SER A 260 -12.43 -2.49 22.25
C SER A 260 -11.38 -3.43 22.83
N GLY A 261 -10.19 -2.94 23.13
CA GLY A 261 -9.01 -3.76 23.46
C GLY A 261 -8.39 -4.46 22.25
N GLN A 262 -8.91 -4.27 21.04
CA GLN A 262 -8.43 -4.93 19.82
C GLN A 262 -7.55 -3.99 18.99
N TYR A 263 -6.28 -4.35 18.83
CA TYR A 263 -5.32 -3.57 18.06
C TYR A 263 -5.33 -4.02 16.60
N ILE A 264 -5.71 -3.14 15.68
CA ILE A 264 -5.79 -3.43 14.23
C ILE A 264 -4.77 -2.58 13.47
N PRO A 265 -3.88 -3.16 12.65
CA PRO A 265 -2.83 -2.41 11.98
C PRO A 265 -3.36 -1.44 10.92
N ILE A 266 -2.72 -0.26 10.83
CA ILE A 266 -2.85 0.69 9.72
C ILE A 266 -1.76 0.43 8.70
N ILE A 267 -2.14 0.33 7.42
CA ILE A 267 -1.23 0.09 6.30
C ILE A 267 -1.21 1.33 5.41
N ALA A 268 -0.07 2.01 5.31
CA ALA A 268 0.08 3.15 4.40
C ALA A 268 0.24 2.66 2.95
N ASP A 269 -0.76 2.89 2.10
CA ASP A 269 -0.78 2.45 0.71
C ASP A 269 -0.62 3.61 -0.29
N GLY A 270 0.57 3.67 -0.90
CA GLY A 270 0.87 4.51 -2.05
C GLY A 270 1.67 5.79 -1.77
N GLY A 271 2.43 6.22 -2.78
CA GLY A 271 3.29 7.40 -2.75
C GLY A 271 4.69 7.20 -2.16
N LEU A 272 5.04 5.96 -1.83
CA LEU A 272 6.35 5.62 -1.26
C LEU A 272 7.35 5.24 -2.37
N VAL A 273 8.54 5.82 -2.32
CA VAL A 273 9.62 5.56 -3.28
C VAL A 273 10.90 5.13 -2.58
N THR A 274 11.19 5.69 -1.41
CA THR A 274 12.46 5.53 -0.69
C THR A 274 12.27 4.96 0.72
N GLY A 275 13.35 4.43 1.31
CA GLY A 275 13.35 4.01 2.72
C GLY A 275 12.96 5.13 3.69
N GLY A 276 13.30 6.38 3.37
CA GLY A 276 12.86 7.54 4.14
C GLY A 276 11.33 7.69 4.15
N ASP A 277 10.65 7.41 3.04
CA ASP A 277 9.19 7.43 2.98
C ASP A 277 8.55 6.35 3.85
N VAL A 278 9.15 5.15 3.86
CA VAL A 278 8.73 4.06 4.75
C VAL A 278 8.85 4.52 6.21
N CYS A 279 9.99 5.06 6.60
CA CYS A 279 10.24 5.53 7.96
C CYS A 279 9.24 6.61 8.39
N LYS A 280 8.98 7.60 7.51
CA LYS A 280 8.01 8.67 7.76
C LYS A 280 6.58 8.12 7.88
N CYS A 281 6.18 7.14 7.05
CA CYS A 281 4.86 6.52 7.17
C CYS A 281 4.67 5.82 8.51
N ILE A 282 5.66 5.03 8.96
CA ILE A 282 5.61 4.35 10.25
C ILE A 282 5.54 5.37 11.39
N ALA A 283 6.39 6.42 11.35
CA ALA A 283 6.35 7.49 12.36
C ALA A 283 5.02 8.25 12.38
N CYS A 284 4.35 8.42 11.24
CA CYS A 284 3.01 9.03 11.18
C CYS A 284 1.89 8.15 11.75
N GLY A 285 2.18 6.91 12.17
CA GLY A 285 1.22 6.02 12.78
C GLY A 285 0.90 4.76 11.99
N ALA A 286 1.55 4.48 10.85
CA ALA A 286 1.35 3.21 10.17
C ALA A 286 2.08 2.06 10.89
N ASP A 287 1.53 0.84 10.80
CA ASP A 287 2.15 -0.39 11.31
C ASP A 287 2.89 -1.13 10.18
N ALA A 288 2.46 -0.92 8.93
CA ALA A 288 3.15 -1.37 7.73
C ALA A 288 2.91 -0.42 6.55
N VAL A 289 3.64 -0.65 5.47
CA VAL A 289 3.47 0.09 4.21
C VAL A 289 3.16 -0.86 3.06
N MET A 290 2.31 -0.45 2.13
CA MET A 290 2.08 -1.12 0.86
C MET A 290 2.72 -0.31 -0.27
N MET A 291 3.57 -0.97 -1.07
CA MET A 291 4.38 -0.34 -2.12
C MET A 291 4.28 -1.09 -3.45
N GLY A 292 4.16 -0.33 -4.55
CA GLY A 292 4.08 -0.88 -5.90
C GLY A 292 5.35 -0.59 -6.71
N SER A 293 5.58 0.68 -7.06
CA SER A 293 6.66 1.08 -7.96
C SER A 293 8.07 0.66 -7.52
N PRO A 294 8.45 0.62 -6.23
CA PRO A 294 9.76 0.10 -5.83
C PRO A 294 9.95 -1.38 -6.18
N PHE A 295 8.92 -2.21 -5.99
CA PHE A 295 9.00 -3.65 -6.28
C PHE A 295 8.86 -3.96 -7.76
N ALA A 296 8.19 -3.11 -8.55
CA ALA A 296 8.24 -3.19 -10.01
C ALA A 296 9.67 -2.99 -10.60
N ARG A 297 10.63 -2.54 -9.78
CA ARG A 297 12.05 -2.42 -10.15
C ARG A 297 12.87 -3.69 -9.88
N ALA A 298 12.29 -4.69 -9.22
CA ALA A 298 12.96 -5.97 -9.02
C ALA A 298 13.14 -6.70 -10.35
N SER A 299 14.24 -7.43 -10.51
CA SER A 299 14.49 -8.28 -11.68
C SER A 299 13.45 -9.38 -11.85
N GLU A 300 12.83 -9.77 -10.75
CA GLU A 300 11.81 -10.79 -10.62
C GLU A 300 10.39 -10.23 -10.86
N ALA A 301 10.24 -8.91 -10.98
CA ALA A 301 8.93 -8.29 -11.16
C ALA A 301 8.34 -8.63 -12.54
N PRO A 302 7.07 -9.06 -12.61
CA PRO A 302 6.41 -9.43 -13.87
C PRO A 302 6.29 -8.26 -14.85
N GLY A 303 6.31 -7.02 -14.37
CA GLY A 303 6.21 -5.81 -15.19
C GLY A 303 7.47 -5.46 -15.98
N GLN A 304 8.60 -6.16 -15.81
CA GLN A 304 9.85 -5.95 -16.58
C GLN A 304 10.33 -4.48 -16.59
N GLY A 305 10.31 -3.84 -15.42
CA GLY A 305 10.68 -2.43 -15.26
C GLY A 305 9.56 -1.44 -15.63
N PHE A 306 8.34 -1.91 -15.88
CA PHE A 306 7.13 -1.10 -15.98
C PHE A 306 6.19 -1.34 -14.80
N HIS A 307 5.43 -0.31 -14.48
CA HIS A 307 4.45 -0.33 -13.39
C HIS A 307 3.14 0.32 -13.87
N TRP A 308 2.01 -0.27 -13.50
CA TRP A 308 0.67 0.25 -13.82
C TRP A 308 -0.29 -0.06 -12.67
N GLY A 309 -1.33 0.78 -12.54
CA GLY A 309 -2.30 0.69 -11.47
C GLY A 309 -3.53 -0.13 -11.82
N MET A 310 -4.20 -0.64 -10.79
CA MET A 310 -5.44 -1.41 -10.85
C MET A 310 -6.61 -0.72 -11.54
N ALA A 311 -6.66 0.62 -11.49
CA ALA A 311 -7.76 1.39 -12.07
C ALA A 311 -7.56 1.75 -13.55
N THR A 312 -6.42 1.36 -14.16
CA THR A 312 -6.14 1.58 -15.57
C THR A 312 -7.12 0.88 -16.52
N PRO A 313 -7.51 -0.39 -16.33
CA PRO A 313 -8.37 -1.10 -17.28
C PRO A 313 -9.86 -0.72 -17.21
N SER A 314 -10.24 0.26 -16.39
CA SER A 314 -11.64 0.70 -16.24
C SER A 314 -12.26 1.01 -17.62
N PRO A 315 -13.41 0.36 -17.96
CA PRO A 315 -14.07 0.59 -19.25
C PRO A 315 -14.79 1.94 -19.29
N VAL A 316 -15.11 2.51 -18.13
CA VAL A 316 -15.85 3.77 -18.02
C VAL A 316 -14.90 4.97 -17.94
N LEU A 317 -13.93 4.90 -17.03
CA LEU A 317 -13.02 6.00 -16.76
C LEU A 317 -11.68 5.45 -16.22
N PRO A 318 -10.65 5.30 -17.07
CA PRO A 318 -9.30 4.94 -16.67
C PRO A 318 -8.72 5.95 -15.67
N ARG A 319 -8.16 5.44 -14.55
CA ARG A 319 -7.59 6.28 -13.48
C ARG A 319 -6.18 5.84 -13.08
N GLY A 320 -5.44 5.33 -14.05
CA GLY A 320 -4.03 5.01 -13.91
C GLY A 320 -3.30 5.06 -15.24
N THR A 321 -1.98 5.06 -15.19
CA THR A 321 -1.09 5.09 -16.34
C THR A 321 0.01 4.03 -16.21
N ARG A 322 0.66 3.69 -17.33
CA ARG A 322 1.90 2.88 -17.30
C ARG A 322 3.09 3.82 -17.15
N ILE A 323 3.91 3.57 -16.15
CA ILE A 323 5.17 4.28 -15.95
C ILE A 323 6.34 3.32 -16.14
N ARG A 324 7.45 3.82 -16.66
CA ARG A 324 8.72 3.09 -16.70
C ARG A 324 9.50 3.40 -15.43
N VAL A 325 9.71 2.37 -14.62
CA VAL A 325 10.49 2.48 -13.36
C VAL A 325 11.91 1.94 -13.51
N GLY A 326 12.17 1.14 -14.55
CA GLY A 326 13.44 0.45 -14.79
C GLY A 326 13.64 -0.73 -13.84
N THR A 327 14.70 -1.52 -14.07
CA THR A 327 15.12 -2.59 -13.15
C THR A 327 16.38 -2.13 -12.44
N THR A 328 16.40 -2.16 -11.11
CA THR A 328 17.52 -1.63 -10.30
C THR A 328 18.24 -2.68 -9.47
N GLY A 329 17.72 -3.91 -9.39
CA GLY A 329 18.34 -4.99 -8.63
C GLY A 329 17.41 -6.17 -8.45
N THR A 330 17.85 -7.15 -7.67
CA THR A 330 17.00 -8.27 -7.21
C THR A 330 16.02 -7.81 -6.15
N LEU A 331 14.95 -8.59 -5.94
CA LEU A 331 14.00 -8.35 -4.86
C LEU A 331 14.70 -8.32 -3.49
N GLU A 332 15.65 -9.22 -3.25
CA GLU A 332 16.41 -9.29 -2.00
C GLU A 332 17.23 -8.01 -1.77
N GLN A 333 17.92 -7.50 -2.79
CA GLN A 333 18.68 -6.24 -2.69
C GLN A 333 17.77 -5.05 -2.37
N ILE A 334 16.60 -4.99 -3.01
CA ILE A 334 15.64 -3.91 -2.79
C ILE A 334 15.09 -3.98 -1.35
N LEU A 335 14.77 -5.17 -0.86
CA LEU A 335 14.10 -5.36 0.42
C LEU A 335 15.06 -5.38 1.63
N LYS A 336 16.14 -6.17 1.54
CA LYS A 336 17.08 -6.47 2.64
C LYS A 336 18.53 -6.04 2.37
N GLY A 337 18.85 -5.66 1.13
CA GLY A 337 20.20 -5.28 0.74
C GLY A 337 21.12 -6.46 0.43
N PRO A 338 22.45 -6.22 0.31
CA PRO A 338 23.09 -4.92 0.47
C PRO A 338 22.66 -3.93 -0.60
N ALA A 339 22.46 -2.66 -0.21
CA ALA A 339 22.10 -1.61 -1.15
C ALA A 339 23.21 -1.40 -2.20
N GLN A 340 22.83 -1.33 -3.47
CA GLN A 340 23.75 -1.01 -4.58
C GLN A 340 23.60 0.45 -5.06
N LEU A 341 22.62 1.17 -4.52
CA LEU A 341 22.27 2.53 -4.86
C LEU A 341 22.27 3.41 -3.61
N ASP A 342 22.54 4.70 -3.80
CA ASP A 342 22.59 5.74 -2.76
C ASP A 342 21.34 6.64 -2.72
N ASP A 343 20.32 6.30 -3.50
CA ASP A 343 19.06 7.07 -3.63
C ASP A 343 17.95 6.61 -2.67
N GLY A 344 18.27 5.65 -1.79
CA GLY A 344 17.33 5.10 -0.81
C GLY A 344 16.27 4.16 -1.41
N THR A 345 16.43 3.71 -2.66
CA THR A 345 15.49 2.76 -3.30
C THR A 345 15.86 1.28 -3.09
N HIS A 346 16.97 1.01 -2.41
CA HIS A 346 17.41 -0.33 -2.00
C HIS A 346 17.48 -0.46 -0.48
N ASN A 347 17.48 -1.70 0.01
CA ASN A 347 17.57 -2.06 1.42
C ASN A 347 16.55 -1.33 2.32
N PHE A 348 15.26 -1.51 2.04
CA PHE A 348 14.19 -0.89 2.83
C PHE A 348 14.22 -1.32 4.30
N LEU A 349 14.49 -2.59 4.60
CA LEU A 349 14.63 -3.08 5.97
C LEU A 349 15.78 -2.39 6.70
N GLY A 350 16.97 -2.34 6.09
CA GLY A 350 18.12 -1.67 6.67
C GLY A 350 17.90 -0.16 6.83
N SER A 351 17.16 0.47 5.91
CA SER A 351 16.75 1.88 6.04
C SER A 351 15.88 2.11 7.26
N LEU A 352 14.88 1.26 7.48
CA LEU A 352 14.00 1.33 8.65
C LEU A 352 14.79 1.11 9.95
N GLN A 353 15.60 0.06 10.02
CA GLN A 353 16.42 -0.25 11.20
C GLN A 353 17.42 0.88 11.51
N THR A 354 18.04 1.47 10.48
CA THR A 354 18.97 2.59 10.64
C THR A 354 18.24 3.84 11.11
N SER A 355 17.05 4.12 10.57
CA SER A 355 16.24 5.24 11.02
C SER A 355 15.79 5.05 12.47
N MET A 356 15.28 3.87 12.83
CA MET A 356 14.90 3.51 14.20
C MET A 356 16.08 3.66 15.18
N GLY A 357 17.27 3.17 14.79
CA GLY A 357 18.50 3.34 15.58
C GLY A 357 18.88 4.81 15.77
N THR A 358 18.76 5.62 14.73
CA THR A 358 19.05 7.07 14.79
C THR A 358 18.04 7.83 15.65
N LEU A 359 16.77 7.41 15.62
CA LEU A 359 15.67 8.06 16.33
C LEU A 359 15.52 7.55 17.78
N GLY A 360 16.17 6.44 18.12
CA GLY A 360 16.10 5.84 19.46
C GLY A 360 14.90 4.92 19.69
N ALA A 361 14.23 4.51 18.61
CA ALA A 361 13.04 3.65 18.63
C ALA A 361 13.40 2.17 18.55
N LYS A 362 12.97 1.37 19.53
CA LYS A 362 13.24 -0.07 19.61
C LYS A 362 12.29 -0.92 18.80
N ASP A 363 11.07 -0.46 18.58
CA ASP A 363 10.04 -1.19 17.86
C ASP A 363 9.12 -0.24 17.07
N ILE A 364 8.17 -0.79 16.33
CA ILE A 364 7.19 -0.03 15.54
C ILE A 364 6.39 0.94 16.44
N LYS A 365 6.11 0.59 17.70
CA LYS A 365 5.37 1.45 18.63
C LYS A 365 6.15 2.66 19.06
N GLU A 366 7.40 2.46 19.47
CA GLU A 366 8.29 3.58 19.78
C GLU A 366 8.52 4.47 18.54
N MET A 367 8.60 3.88 17.33
CA MET A 367 8.75 4.64 16.10
C MET A 367 7.54 5.55 15.82
N GLN A 368 6.31 5.07 16.10
CA GLN A 368 5.06 5.85 16.00
C GLN A 368 4.99 7.02 17.00
N GLN A 369 5.89 7.09 17.99
CA GLN A 369 5.98 8.18 18.99
C GLN A 369 7.10 9.18 18.70
N VAL A 370 7.87 8.98 17.62
CA VAL A 370 8.95 9.89 17.23
C VAL A 370 8.38 11.26 16.87
N GLU A 371 9.07 12.32 17.26
CA GLU A 371 8.70 13.68 16.89
C GLU A 371 8.82 13.90 15.37
N VAL A 372 7.77 14.49 14.79
CA VAL A 372 7.69 14.84 13.38
C VAL A 372 7.58 16.35 13.25
N VAL A 373 8.41 16.94 12.39
CA VAL A 373 8.42 18.38 12.12
C VAL A 373 8.03 18.68 10.67
N ILE A 374 7.44 19.86 10.46
CA ILE A 374 7.14 20.37 9.11
C ILE A 374 8.44 20.91 8.50
N ALA A 375 8.90 20.29 7.42
CA ALA A 375 10.17 20.54 6.75
C ALA A 375 9.97 20.70 5.22
N PRO A 376 9.34 21.79 4.75
CA PRO A 376 9.01 21.97 3.33
C PRO A 376 10.24 22.09 2.42
N SER A 377 11.41 22.41 2.99
CA SER A 377 12.70 22.49 2.29
C SER A 377 13.46 21.16 2.26
N LEU A 378 12.92 20.05 2.78
CA LEU A 378 13.65 18.77 2.91
C LEU A 378 14.25 18.30 1.57
N LEU A 379 13.53 18.50 0.46
CA LEU A 379 13.98 18.10 -0.86
C LEU A 379 14.94 19.09 -1.53
N THR A 380 15.16 20.28 -0.96
CA THR A 380 15.93 21.36 -1.60
C THR A 380 17.14 21.79 -0.77
N GLU A 381 17.05 21.76 0.55
CA GLU A 381 18.10 22.20 1.47
C GLU A 381 19.39 21.37 1.31
N GLY A 382 20.48 22.02 0.92
CA GLY A 382 21.77 21.37 0.70
C GLY A 382 21.83 20.39 -0.49
N LYS A 383 20.79 20.31 -1.34
CA LYS A 383 20.70 19.31 -2.44
C LYS A 383 21.15 19.82 -3.81
N VAL A 384 21.75 21.01 -3.88
CA VAL A 384 22.11 21.65 -5.17
C VAL A 384 23.02 20.76 -6.02
N TYR A 385 24.10 20.21 -5.45
CA TYR A 385 25.02 19.36 -6.21
C TYR A 385 24.42 18.01 -6.59
N GLN A 386 23.62 17.39 -5.71
CA GLN A 386 22.92 16.14 -6.00
C GLN A 386 22.01 16.29 -7.22
N LYS A 387 21.25 17.38 -7.29
CA LYS A 387 20.36 17.69 -8.43
C LYS A 387 21.13 18.06 -9.69
N ALA A 388 22.20 18.85 -9.57
CA ALA A 388 23.00 19.27 -10.72
C ALA A 388 23.76 18.11 -11.39
N GLN A 389 24.07 17.05 -10.63
CA GLN A 389 24.87 15.92 -11.09
C GLN A 389 24.07 14.62 -11.28
N HIS A 390 22.77 14.61 -10.96
CA HIS A 390 21.95 13.40 -11.01
C HIS A 390 22.50 12.27 -10.12
N LEU A 391 22.71 12.59 -8.83
CA LEU A 391 23.29 11.69 -7.82
C LEU A 391 22.40 11.58 -6.56
N GLY A 392 22.45 10.45 -5.85
CA GLY A 392 21.70 10.21 -4.62
C GLY A 392 20.20 10.51 -4.77
N MET A 393 19.62 11.28 -3.85
CA MET A 393 18.19 11.65 -3.92
C MET A 393 17.87 12.73 -4.98
N GLY A 394 18.89 13.26 -5.66
CA GLY A 394 18.74 14.18 -6.78
C GLY A 394 18.66 13.50 -8.15
N LYS A 395 18.56 12.16 -8.14
CA LYS A 395 18.40 11.18 -9.24
C LYS A 395 19.00 11.53 -10.60
#